data_AF-A0A5N8WGV5-F1
#
_entry.id   AF-A0A5N8WGV5-F1
#
_cell.length_a   1.000
_cell.length_b   1.000
_cell.length_c   1.000
_cell.angle_alpha   90.00
_cell.angle_beta   90.00
_cell.angle_gamma   90.00
#
_symmetry.space_group_name_H-M   'P 1'
#
loop_
_entity.id
_entity.type
_entity.pdbx_description
1 polymer ?
#
loop_
_entity_poly.entity_id
_entity_poly.type
_entity_poly.pdbx_seq_one_letter_code
_entity_poly.pdbx_strand_id
1 'polypeptide(L)'
;MKVEIDRHDWGSLRSLNGEDSLILRAALCDLCEATSDSDVDLAIQRIEDEAVTQGLLSESSAAAARCLVHGLYTLTGYALVRSLETLAAIASGGPAPARAATRTTVKRCLEEVSLGFPAYCEILESSRDIDCRSAAIDLLLMCGLHDPVLRPAARFALQSAISSGTLVELDDLMAASLAELERG
;
A
#
# COMPACT_ATOMS: atom_id res chain seq x y z
N MET A 1 0.55 1.12 14.04
CA MET A 1 1.70 1.74 13.34
C MET A 1 2.96 1.90 14.20
N LYS A 2 3.01 2.75 15.25
CA LYS A 2 4.25 3.07 16.02
C LYS A 2 5.11 1.87 16.46
N VAL A 3 4.50 0.81 16.98
CA VAL A 3 5.21 -0.43 17.37
C VAL A 3 5.98 -1.06 16.20
N GLU A 4 5.39 -1.04 15.00
CA GLU A 4 6.05 -1.59 13.82
C GLU A 4 7.19 -0.67 13.36
N ILE A 5 7.04 0.65 13.47
CA ILE A 5 8.12 1.60 13.20
C ILE A 5 9.33 1.28 14.07
N ASP A 6 9.16 1.08 15.38
CA ASP A 6 10.28 0.82 16.29
C ASP A 6 10.94 -0.57 16.11
N ARG A 7 10.29 -1.47 15.38
CA ARG A 7 10.80 -2.82 15.12
C ARG A 7 11.91 -2.86 14.07
N HIS A 8 11.95 -1.90 13.16
CA HIS A 8 12.90 -1.88 12.06
C HIS A 8 14.20 -1.15 12.44
N ASP A 9 15.33 -1.67 11.95
CA ASP A 9 16.63 -0.98 12.02
C ASP A 9 16.78 0.00 10.84
N TRP A 10 16.18 1.17 10.97
CA TRP A 10 16.17 2.19 9.92
C TRP A 10 17.55 2.72 9.54
N GLY A 11 18.54 2.60 10.43
CA GLY A 11 19.92 3.02 10.16
C GLY A 11 20.66 2.12 9.18
N SER A 12 20.24 0.85 9.05
CA SER A 12 20.84 -0.11 8.11
C SER A 12 20.09 -0.21 6.78
N LEU A 13 18.82 0.19 6.74
CA LEU A 13 18.04 0.27 5.50
C LEU A 13 18.47 1.47 4.65
N ARG A 14 18.34 1.33 3.33
CA ARG A 14 18.69 2.37 2.37
C ARG A 14 17.48 2.97 1.68
N SER A 15 17.40 4.30 1.69
CA SER A 15 16.41 5.05 0.93
C SER A 15 16.75 5.07 -0.57
N LEU A 16 15.89 5.71 -1.36
CA LEU A 16 16.12 5.90 -2.80
C LEU A 16 17.41 6.65 -3.11
N ASN A 17 17.81 7.59 -2.25
CA ASN A 17 19.05 8.35 -2.39
C ASN A 17 20.29 7.57 -1.94
N GLY A 18 20.11 6.35 -1.38
CA GLY A 18 21.19 5.50 -0.89
C GLY A 18 21.71 5.88 0.50
N GLU A 19 21.08 6.84 1.17
CA GLU A 19 21.34 7.21 2.56
C GLU A 19 20.64 6.25 3.53
N ASP A 20 20.82 6.43 4.85
CA ASP A 20 20.01 5.70 5.82
C ASP A 20 18.55 6.16 5.80
N SER A 21 17.64 5.30 6.23
CA SER A 21 16.19 5.55 6.16
C SER A 21 15.65 6.22 7.43
N LEU A 22 16.46 7.01 8.15
CA LEU A 22 16.00 7.73 9.34
C LEU A 22 14.97 8.83 9.02
N ILE A 23 15.06 9.44 7.83
CA ILE A 23 14.06 10.42 7.35
C ILE A 23 12.71 9.74 7.16
N LEU A 24 12.69 8.57 6.53
CA LEU A 24 11.48 7.77 6.36
C LEU A 24 10.87 7.36 7.71
N ARG A 25 11.70 6.96 8.68
CA ARG A 25 11.25 6.69 10.06
C ARG A 25 10.55 7.92 10.65
N ALA A 26 11.17 9.09 10.54
CA ALA A 26 10.60 10.34 11.06
C ALA A 26 9.27 10.67 10.37
N ALA A 27 9.18 10.54 9.04
CA ALA A 27 7.95 10.78 8.30
C ALA A 27 6.81 9.84 8.71
N LEU A 28 7.10 8.55 8.97
CA LEU A 28 6.12 7.59 9.48
C LEU A 28 5.64 7.95 10.91
N CYS A 29 6.53 8.49 11.75
CA CYS A 29 6.16 9.02 13.06
C CYS A 29 5.30 10.28 12.93
N ASP A 30 5.67 11.21 12.06
CA ASP A 30 4.92 12.43 11.77
C ASP A 30 3.49 12.08 11.30
N LEU A 31 3.35 11.08 10.43
CA LEU A 31 2.03 10.59 9.98
C LEU A 31 1.18 10.06 11.15
N CYS A 32 1.79 9.40 12.14
CA CYS A 32 1.07 8.94 13.33
C CYS A 32 0.60 10.08 14.24
N GLU A 33 1.20 11.26 14.12
CA GLU A 33 0.97 12.43 14.99
C GLU A 33 0.27 13.58 14.24
N ALA A 34 0.01 13.40 12.95
CA ALA A 34 -0.64 14.37 12.10
C ALA A 34 -2.02 14.75 12.65
N THR A 35 -2.28 16.05 12.76
CA THR A 35 -3.55 16.58 13.27
C THR A 35 -4.34 17.37 12.23
N SER A 36 -3.76 17.55 11.04
CA SER A 36 -4.36 18.24 9.92
C SER A 36 -4.04 17.54 8.61
N ASP A 37 -4.86 17.77 7.58
CA ASP A 37 -4.63 17.22 6.24
C ASP A 37 -3.29 17.67 5.65
N SER A 38 -2.85 18.89 5.97
CA SER A 38 -1.52 19.39 5.55
C SER A 38 -0.37 18.62 6.22
N ASP A 39 -0.52 18.18 7.48
CA ASP A 39 0.50 17.36 8.14
C ASP A 39 0.57 15.98 7.49
N VAL A 40 -0.60 15.41 7.15
CA VAL A 40 -0.71 14.14 6.42
C VAL A 40 -0.01 14.24 5.07
N ASP A 41 -0.28 15.29 4.29
CA ASP A 41 0.34 15.52 2.99
C ASP A 41 1.86 15.58 3.08
N LEU A 42 2.39 16.37 4.02
CA LEU A 42 3.83 16.52 4.20
C LEU A 42 4.49 15.19 4.62
N ALA A 43 3.85 14.43 5.50
CA ALA A 43 4.36 13.15 5.95
C ALA A 43 4.34 12.10 4.81
N ILE A 44 3.22 12.00 4.08
CA ILE A 44 3.05 11.07 2.96
C ILE A 44 4.02 11.39 1.82
N GLN A 45 4.16 12.67 1.45
CA GLN A 45 5.11 13.08 0.41
C GLN A 45 6.54 12.63 0.75
N ARG A 46 6.97 12.82 2.01
CA ARG A 46 8.29 12.36 2.46
C ARG A 46 8.42 10.85 2.47
N ILE A 47 7.35 10.12 2.82
CA ILE A 47 7.33 8.66 2.74
C ILE A 47 7.54 8.21 1.29
N GLU A 48 6.83 8.82 0.34
CA GLU A 48 6.95 8.51 -1.09
C GLU A 48 8.33 8.89 -1.64
N ASP A 49 8.85 10.07 -1.32
CA ASP A 49 10.18 10.50 -1.76
C ASP A 49 11.31 9.55 -1.29
N GLU A 50 11.15 8.92 -0.13
CA GLU A 50 12.14 8.00 0.42
C GLU A 50 11.90 6.52 0.04
N ALA A 51 10.64 6.11 -0.12
CA ALA A 51 10.24 4.72 -0.33
C ALA A 51 9.82 4.40 -1.77
N VAL A 52 9.09 5.28 -2.45
CA VAL A 52 8.57 5.04 -3.80
C VAL A 52 8.42 6.32 -4.61
N THR A 53 9.32 6.53 -5.57
CA THR A 53 9.28 7.69 -6.46
C THR A 53 9.22 7.25 -7.90
N GLN A 54 8.19 7.68 -8.63
CA GLN A 54 7.99 7.35 -10.06
C GLN A 54 8.06 5.84 -10.33
N GLY A 55 7.49 5.05 -9.43
CA GLY A 55 7.50 3.59 -9.51
C GLY A 55 8.85 2.95 -9.23
N LEU A 56 9.83 3.65 -8.67
CA LEU A 56 11.09 3.08 -8.20
C LEU A 56 11.03 2.81 -6.70
N LEU A 57 11.33 1.57 -6.29
CA LEU A 57 11.35 1.15 -4.88
C LEU A 57 12.75 1.24 -4.27
N SER A 58 12.82 1.77 -3.04
CA SER A 58 13.96 1.71 -2.14
C SER A 58 14.12 0.35 -1.45
N GLU A 59 15.23 0.15 -0.74
CA GLU A 59 15.38 -1.02 0.14
C GLU A 59 14.44 -0.95 1.35
N SER A 60 14.15 0.26 1.84
CA SER A 60 13.23 0.51 2.95
C SER A 60 11.74 0.41 2.62
N SER A 61 11.36 0.25 1.34
CA SER A 61 9.95 0.29 0.93
C SER A 61 9.12 -0.83 1.55
N ALA A 62 9.70 -2.01 1.76
CA ALA A 62 9.02 -3.11 2.44
C ALA A 62 8.72 -2.76 3.91
N ALA A 63 9.65 -2.11 4.61
CA ALA A 63 9.44 -1.65 5.98
C ALA A 63 8.39 -0.54 6.05
N ALA A 64 8.37 0.38 5.08
CA ALA A 64 7.31 1.39 4.97
C ALA A 64 5.94 0.75 4.75
N ALA A 65 5.83 -0.18 3.79
CA ALA A 65 4.58 -0.90 3.52
C ALA A 65 4.07 -1.63 4.77
N ARG A 66 4.95 -2.35 5.47
CA ARG A 66 4.64 -3.01 6.75
C ARG A 66 4.07 -2.03 7.77
N CYS A 67 4.72 -0.88 7.97
CA CYS A 67 4.27 0.14 8.91
C CYS A 67 2.89 0.70 8.53
N LEU A 68 2.66 1.01 7.26
CA LEU A 68 1.39 1.53 6.74
C LEU A 68 0.26 0.50 6.87
N VAL A 69 0.52 -0.78 6.54
CA VAL A 69 -0.43 -1.89 6.77
C VAL A 69 -0.84 -1.99 8.25
N HIS A 70 0.13 -1.89 9.16
CA HIS A 70 -0.13 -1.83 10.60
C HIS A 70 -0.83 -0.52 11.04
N GLY A 71 -0.85 0.50 10.20
CA GLY A 71 -1.53 1.77 10.41
C GLY A 71 -3.00 1.74 10.02
N LEU A 72 -3.42 0.88 9.08
CA LEU A 72 -4.79 0.86 8.54
C LEU A 72 -5.88 0.71 9.59
N TYR A 73 -5.61 -0.01 10.68
CA TYR A 73 -6.57 -0.20 11.79
C TYR A 73 -6.70 1.02 12.73
N THR A 74 -5.81 2.01 12.59
CA THR A 74 -5.73 3.18 13.46
C THR A 74 -5.89 4.51 12.74
N LEU A 75 -5.54 4.54 11.44
CA LEU A 75 -5.68 5.72 10.61
C LEU A 75 -7.13 5.85 10.14
N THR A 76 -7.61 7.08 10.02
CA THR A 76 -8.98 7.40 9.61
C THR A 76 -9.01 8.61 8.70
N GLY A 77 -10.10 8.78 7.94
CA GLY A 77 -10.29 9.96 7.09
C GLY A 77 -9.16 10.11 6.07
N TYR A 78 -8.68 11.34 5.90
CA TYR A 78 -7.69 11.66 4.87
C TYR A 78 -6.37 10.89 5.03
N ALA A 79 -5.91 10.66 6.26
CA ALA A 79 -4.70 9.87 6.51
C ALA A 79 -4.82 8.40 6.04
N LEU A 80 -6.02 7.81 6.15
CA LEU A 80 -6.27 6.45 5.66
C LEU A 80 -6.23 6.42 4.14
N VAL A 81 -6.92 7.36 3.47
CA VAL A 81 -6.93 7.48 2.00
C VAL A 81 -5.50 7.54 1.47
N ARG A 82 -4.72 8.50 1.94
CA ARG A 82 -3.34 8.71 1.47
C ARG A 82 -2.43 7.53 1.77
N SER A 83 -2.61 6.86 2.90
CA SER A 83 -1.84 5.64 3.22
C SER A 83 -2.15 4.47 2.30
N LEU A 84 -3.41 4.30 1.88
CA LEU A 84 -3.81 3.26 0.92
C LEU A 84 -3.25 3.56 -0.48
N GLU A 85 -3.30 4.82 -0.92
CA GLU A 85 -2.70 5.26 -2.19
C GLU A 85 -1.19 5.00 -2.20
N THR A 86 -0.47 5.37 -1.14
CA THR A 86 0.96 5.09 -1.02
C THR A 86 1.25 3.58 -1.00
N LEU A 87 0.42 2.77 -0.32
CA LEU A 87 0.54 1.31 -0.38
C LEU A 87 0.34 0.77 -1.80
N ALA A 88 -0.62 1.30 -2.56
CA ALA A 88 -0.86 0.91 -3.95
C ALA A 88 0.32 1.32 -4.86
N ALA A 89 0.91 2.50 -4.63
CA ALA A 89 2.12 2.94 -5.30
C ALA A 89 3.31 2.02 -5.00
N ILE A 90 3.50 1.59 -3.74
CA ILE A 90 4.54 0.63 -3.37
C ILE A 90 4.28 -0.74 -4.04
N ALA A 91 3.03 -1.21 -4.04
CA ALA A 91 2.66 -2.51 -4.62
C ALA A 91 2.88 -2.57 -6.14
N SER A 92 2.59 -1.47 -6.85
CA SER A 92 2.78 -1.32 -8.30
C SER A 92 4.20 -0.94 -8.71
N GLY A 93 5.05 -0.58 -7.74
CA GLY A 93 6.43 -0.15 -7.97
C GLY A 93 7.32 -1.24 -8.56
N GLY A 94 8.21 -0.81 -9.46
CA GLY A 94 9.36 -1.57 -9.95
C GLY A 94 10.64 -1.24 -9.17
N PRO A 95 11.69 -2.04 -9.33
CA PRO A 95 12.94 -1.80 -8.61
C PRO A 95 13.77 -0.71 -9.28
N ALA A 96 14.48 0.10 -8.48
CA ALA A 96 15.44 1.06 -9.01
C ALA A 96 16.53 0.36 -9.86
N PRO A 97 16.86 0.88 -11.06
CA PRO A 97 17.67 0.17 -12.08
C PRO A 97 19.12 -0.13 -11.67
N ALA A 98 19.62 0.38 -10.54
CA ALA A 98 21.03 0.37 -10.19
C ALA A 98 21.48 -0.71 -9.17
N ARG A 99 20.63 -1.66 -8.74
CA ARG A 99 21.04 -2.69 -7.75
C ARG A 99 20.66 -4.10 -8.17
N ALA A 100 21.61 -5.04 -8.18
CA ALA A 100 21.37 -6.47 -8.47
C ALA A 100 20.36 -7.15 -7.52
N ALA A 101 19.95 -6.49 -6.43
CA ALA A 101 18.89 -6.89 -5.49
C ALA A 101 17.46 -6.54 -5.95
N THR A 102 17.25 -6.28 -7.24
CA THR A 102 16.03 -5.68 -7.80
C THR A 102 14.76 -6.53 -7.64
N ARG A 103 14.80 -7.84 -7.93
CA ARG A 103 13.59 -8.68 -7.81
C ARG A 103 13.20 -8.99 -6.36
N THR A 104 14.16 -9.00 -5.44
CA THR A 104 13.90 -9.29 -4.04
C THR A 104 13.14 -8.17 -3.35
N THR A 105 13.35 -6.91 -3.77
CA THR A 105 12.66 -5.75 -3.17
C THR A 105 11.18 -5.74 -3.50
N VAL A 106 10.81 -5.89 -4.78
CA VAL A 106 9.40 -5.94 -5.20
C VAL A 106 8.67 -7.08 -4.50
N LYS A 107 9.28 -8.28 -4.47
CA LYS A 107 8.71 -9.45 -3.79
C LYS A 107 8.44 -9.16 -2.31
N ARG A 108 9.42 -8.61 -1.59
CA ARG A 108 9.28 -8.24 -0.17
C ARG A 108 8.19 -7.19 0.02
N CYS A 109 8.12 -6.18 -0.83
CA CYS A 109 7.07 -5.15 -0.73
C CYS A 109 5.68 -5.78 -0.86
N LEU A 110 5.48 -6.64 -1.87
CA LEU A 110 4.20 -7.33 -2.07
C LEU A 110 3.88 -8.31 -0.93
N GLU A 111 4.88 -9.00 -0.37
CA GLU A 111 4.72 -9.83 0.83
C GLU A 111 4.18 -9.00 2.02
N GLU A 112 4.74 -7.82 2.27
CA GLU A 112 4.30 -6.96 3.36
C GLU A 112 2.93 -6.30 3.07
N VAL A 113 2.69 -5.84 1.84
CA VAL A 113 1.39 -5.30 1.40
C VAL A 113 0.29 -6.34 1.55
N SER A 114 0.57 -7.61 1.24
CA SER A 114 -0.39 -8.72 1.32
C SER A 114 -0.88 -9.01 2.73
N LEU A 115 -0.14 -8.61 3.77
CA LEU A 115 -0.59 -8.73 5.16
C LEU A 115 -1.81 -7.85 5.46
N GLY A 116 -1.99 -6.77 4.68
CA GLY A 116 -3.16 -5.89 4.78
C GLY A 116 -4.41 -6.43 4.09
N PHE A 117 -4.34 -7.59 3.41
CA PHE A 117 -5.43 -8.13 2.60
C PHE A 117 -6.81 -8.13 3.30
N PRO A 118 -6.94 -8.59 4.56
CA PRO A 118 -8.23 -8.54 5.26
C PRO A 118 -8.79 -7.13 5.42
N ALA A 119 -7.92 -6.13 5.67
CA ALA A 119 -8.32 -4.75 5.81
C ALA A 119 -8.80 -4.17 4.48
N TYR A 120 -8.18 -4.53 3.36
CA TYR A 120 -8.62 -4.08 2.03
C TYR A 120 -10.03 -4.60 1.70
N CYS A 121 -10.31 -5.87 2.04
CA CYS A 121 -11.67 -6.42 1.91
C CYS A 121 -12.69 -5.64 2.75
N GLU A 122 -12.37 -5.37 4.01
CA GLU A 122 -13.23 -4.60 4.92
C GLU A 122 -13.47 -3.17 4.42
N ILE A 123 -12.42 -2.50 3.92
CA ILE A 123 -12.50 -1.14 3.38
C ILE A 123 -13.36 -1.11 2.12
N LEU A 124 -13.19 -2.07 1.21
CA LEU A 124 -14.03 -2.19 0.01
C LEU A 124 -15.51 -2.33 0.39
N GLU A 125 -15.82 -3.17 1.37
CA GLU A 125 -17.18 -3.44 1.81
C GLU A 125 -17.80 -2.23 2.56
N SER A 126 -17.06 -1.66 3.53
CA SER A 126 -17.65 -0.79 4.56
C SER A 126 -17.34 0.70 4.44
N SER A 127 -16.28 1.08 3.73
CA SER A 127 -15.91 2.50 3.59
C SER A 127 -17.01 3.29 2.87
N ARG A 128 -17.18 4.57 3.18
CA ARG A 128 -18.03 5.49 2.39
C ARG A 128 -17.22 6.38 1.45
N ASP A 129 -15.91 6.33 1.60
CA ASP A 129 -14.95 7.11 0.82
C ASP A 129 -14.57 6.31 -0.44
N ILE A 130 -14.82 6.91 -1.60
CA ILE A 130 -14.62 6.27 -2.89
C ILE A 130 -13.13 6.07 -3.20
N ASP A 131 -12.26 6.97 -2.73
CA ASP A 131 -10.81 6.91 -2.96
C ASP A 131 -10.21 5.75 -2.13
N CYS A 132 -10.67 5.59 -0.88
CA CYS A 132 -10.33 4.41 -0.07
C CYS A 132 -10.72 3.10 -0.77
N ARG A 133 -11.92 3.04 -1.37
CA ARG A 133 -12.40 1.83 -2.05
C ARG A 133 -11.66 1.57 -3.36
N SER A 134 -11.35 2.61 -4.12
CA SER A 134 -10.53 2.51 -5.33
C SER A 134 -9.15 1.94 -5.01
N ALA A 135 -8.46 2.51 -4.01
CA ALA A 135 -7.15 2.01 -3.60
C ALA A 135 -7.21 0.57 -3.05
N ALA A 136 -8.29 0.21 -2.34
CA ALA A 136 -8.51 -1.16 -1.90
C ALA A 136 -8.66 -2.15 -3.06
N ILE A 137 -9.34 -1.76 -4.16
CA ILE A 137 -9.44 -2.59 -5.36
C ILE A 137 -8.07 -2.85 -5.98
N ASP A 138 -7.25 -1.80 -6.13
CA ASP A 138 -5.88 -1.93 -6.66
C ASP A 138 -5.04 -2.85 -5.77
N LEU A 139 -5.13 -2.69 -4.45
CA LEU A 139 -4.39 -3.52 -3.50
C LEU A 139 -4.84 -4.99 -3.55
N LEU A 140 -6.15 -5.26 -3.64
CA LEU A 140 -6.68 -6.62 -3.80
C LEU A 140 -6.22 -7.26 -5.10
N LEU A 141 -6.21 -6.51 -6.21
CA LEU A 141 -5.67 -6.94 -7.49
C LEU A 141 -4.19 -7.32 -7.33
N MET A 142 -3.36 -6.42 -6.80
CA MET A 142 -1.92 -6.66 -6.65
C MET A 142 -1.63 -7.86 -5.75
N CYS A 143 -2.36 -8.02 -4.65
CA CYS A 143 -2.24 -9.18 -3.77
C CYS A 143 -2.62 -10.49 -4.49
N GLY A 144 -3.71 -10.50 -5.25
CA GLY A 144 -4.18 -11.69 -5.97
C GLY A 144 -3.32 -12.07 -7.19
N LEU A 145 -2.68 -11.10 -7.84
CA LEU A 145 -1.68 -11.35 -8.88
C LEU A 145 -0.39 -11.94 -8.29
N HIS A 146 0.02 -11.43 -7.12
CA HIS A 146 1.24 -11.86 -6.44
C HIS A 146 1.13 -13.24 -5.78
N ASP A 147 0.08 -13.46 -4.98
CA ASP A 147 -0.12 -14.67 -4.19
C ASP A 147 -1.32 -15.49 -4.72
N PRO A 148 -1.06 -16.66 -5.34
CA PRO A 148 -2.11 -17.56 -5.81
C PRO A 148 -3.09 -18.03 -4.72
N VAL A 149 -2.70 -18.02 -3.44
CA VAL A 149 -3.58 -18.35 -2.31
C VAL A 149 -4.61 -17.25 -2.07
N LEU A 150 -4.24 -15.98 -2.27
CA LEU A 150 -5.13 -14.84 -2.09
C LEU A 150 -6.01 -14.59 -3.31
N ARG A 151 -5.60 -15.03 -4.49
CA ARG A 151 -6.32 -14.81 -5.77
C ARG A 151 -7.80 -15.18 -5.73
N PRO A 152 -8.24 -16.36 -5.23
CA PRO A 152 -9.67 -16.68 -5.18
C PRO A 152 -10.45 -15.74 -4.26
N ALA A 153 -9.85 -15.33 -3.14
CA ALA A 153 -10.47 -14.39 -2.20
C ALA A 153 -10.59 -12.98 -2.80
N ALA A 154 -9.56 -12.51 -3.51
CA ALA A 154 -9.59 -11.23 -4.22
C ALA A 154 -10.71 -11.21 -5.27
N ARG A 155 -10.81 -12.29 -6.08
CA ARG A 155 -11.89 -12.44 -7.06
C ARG A 155 -13.27 -12.42 -6.40
N PHE A 156 -13.43 -13.16 -5.31
CA PHE A 156 -14.69 -13.20 -4.57
C PHE A 156 -15.08 -11.82 -4.03
N ALA A 157 -14.14 -11.08 -3.44
CA ALA A 157 -14.39 -9.74 -2.90
C ALA A 157 -14.87 -8.77 -3.99
N LEU A 158 -14.16 -8.71 -5.12
CA LEU A 158 -14.52 -7.83 -6.25
C LEU A 158 -15.86 -8.24 -6.89
N GLN A 159 -16.11 -9.54 -7.09
CA GLN A 159 -17.38 -10.03 -7.62
C GLN A 159 -18.56 -9.71 -6.69
N SER A 160 -18.36 -9.84 -5.39
CA SER A 160 -19.37 -9.53 -4.38
C SER A 160 -19.68 -8.03 -4.36
N ALA A 161 -18.65 -7.18 -4.48
CA ALA A 161 -18.80 -5.73 -4.56
C ALA A 161 -19.62 -5.31 -5.80
N ILE A 162 -19.30 -5.82 -7.00
CA ILE A 162 -20.08 -5.59 -8.23
C ILE A 162 -21.54 -6.06 -8.04
N SER A 163 -21.72 -7.28 -7.53
CA SER A 163 -23.05 -7.88 -7.38
C SER A 163 -23.94 -7.14 -6.39
N SER A 164 -23.36 -6.39 -5.45
CA SER A 164 -24.10 -5.56 -4.51
C SER A 164 -24.74 -4.33 -5.17
N GLY A 165 -24.20 -3.86 -6.30
CA GLY A 165 -24.65 -2.64 -7.00
C GLY A 165 -24.41 -1.36 -6.20
N THR A 166 -23.60 -1.39 -5.13
CA THR A 166 -23.35 -0.23 -4.26
C THR A 166 -22.19 0.64 -4.72
N LEU A 167 -21.51 0.24 -5.80
CA LEU A 167 -20.23 0.80 -6.25
C LEU A 167 -20.16 0.99 -7.77
N VAL A 168 -21.25 1.49 -8.35
CA VAL A 168 -21.41 1.65 -9.80
C VAL A 168 -20.29 2.51 -10.41
N GLU A 169 -19.80 3.50 -9.68
CA GLU A 169 -18.70 4.37 -10.10
C GLU A 169 -17.36 3.64 -10.26
N LEU A 170 -17.19 2.49 -9.61
CA LEU A 170 -15.98 1.67 -9.64
C LEU A 170 -16.17 0.35 -10.42
N ASP A 171 -17.34 0.13 -11.06
CA ASP A 171 -17.64 -1.12 -11.77
C ASP A 171 -16.63 -1.43 -12.87
N ASP A 172 -16.23 -0.43 -13.66
CA ASP A 172 -15.24 -0.60 -14.73
C ASP A 172 -13.87 -1.01 -14.17
N LEU A 173 -13.46 -0.39 -13.06
CA LEU A 173 -12.20 -0.74 -12.38
C LEU A 173 -12.25 -2.16 -11.84
N MET A 174 -13.31 -2.53 -11.11
CA MET A 174 -13.48 -3.88 -10.56
C MET A 174 -13.55 -4.94 -11.67
N ALA A 175 -14.23 -4.66 -12.78
CA ALA A 175 -14.31 -5.56 -13.93
C ALA A 175 -12.95 -5.75 -14.61
N ALA A 176 -12.17 -4.68 -14.76
CA ALA A 176 -10.81 -4.75 -15.29
C ALA A 176 -9.90 -5.57 -14.37
N SER A 177 -9.92 -5.31 -13.05
CA SER A 177 -9.15 -6.07 -12.06
C SER A 177 -9.52 -7.56 -12.05
N LEU A 178 -10.81 -7.90 -12.16
CA LEU A 178 -11.25 -9.29 -12.27
C LEU A 178 -10.72 -9.98 -13.53
N ALA A 179 -10.77 -9.29 -14.68
CA ALA A 179 -10.26 -9.83 -15.93
C ALA A 179 -8.74 -10.09 -15.86
N GLU A 180 -7.99 -9.28 -15.12
CA GLU A 180 -6.56 -9.53 -14.88
C GLU A 180 -6.31 -10.74 -13.97
N LEU A 181 -7.05 -10.86 -12.87
CA LEU A 181 -6.97 -12.02 -11.96
C LEU A 181 -7.35 -13.35 -12.62
N GLU A 182 -8.09 -13.31 -13.72
CA GLU A 182 -8.45 -14.50 -14.50
C GLU A 182 -7.37 -14.93 -15.51
N ARG A 183 -6.46 -14.03 -15.86
CA ARG A 183 -5.36 -14.28 -16.81
C ARG A 183 -4.09 -14.77 -16.12
N GLY A 184 -3.86 -14.35 -14.88
CA GLY A 184 -2.70 -14.75 -14.05
C GLY A 184 -2.88 -16.08 -13.35
#